data_AF-A0AAD5AE28-F1
#
_entry.id   AF-A0AAD5AE28-F1
#
_cell.length_a   1.000
_cell.length_b   1.000
_cell.length_c   1.000
_cell.angle_alpha   90.00
_cell.angle_beta   90.00
_cell.angle_gamma   90.00
#
_symmetry.space_group_name_H-M   'P 1'
#
loop_
_entity.id
_entity.type
_entity.pdbx_description
1 polymer ?
#
loop_
_entity_poly.entity_id
_entity_poly.type
_entity_poly.pdbx_seq_one_letter_code
_entity_poly.pdbx_strand_id
1 'polypeptide(L)'
;CKVCLQQFWEKKRSRECPVCRRKSSIDTPPLNLALKNLCETFLQDRSQRSSSESETICSLHSEKLKLFCLDDQQPVCVVCRDSRKHTNHKFCPIDEAVTDFSMQCVDLFQEKLKTALKLLQEKLKIFEDCKLNWSQTAEHIKIQAEHTEHQIKKEFEKLYQFLRDEQAARIRALREEEEQKSQMMKEKIEKLNRDMSSLSDTIRATEEEIRAEDVSFL
;
A
#
# COMPACT_ATOMS: atom_id res chain seq x y z
N CYS A 1 -22.89 -21.64 19.82
CA CYS A 1 -23.36 -22.97 19.35
C CYS A 1 -24.03 -22.82 17.98
N LYS A 2 -24.20 -23.91 17.19
CA LYS A 2 -24.85 -23.85 15.86
C LYS A 2 -26.26 -23.24 15.94
N VAL A 3 -27.07 -23.71 16.89
CA VAL A 3 -28.44 -23.22 17.14
C VAL A 3 -28.46 -21.72 17.45
N CYS A 4 -27.59 -21.29 18.37
CA CYS A 4 -27.42 -19.91 18.78
C CYS A 4 -27.08 -18.99 17.59
N LEU A 5 -26.21 -19.46 16.69
CA LEU A 5 -25.77 -18.71 15.53
C LEU A 5 -26.86 -18.66 14.44
N GLN A 6 -27.60 -19.74 14.24
CA GLN A 6 -28.73 -19.80 13.31
C GLN A 6 -29.84 -18.83 13.76
N GLN A 7 -30.23 -18.86 15.03
CA GLN A 7 -31.24 -17.92 15.58
C GLN A 7 -30.81 -16.46 15.43
N PHE A 8 -29.53 -16.16 15.62
CA PHE A 8 -29.00 -14.81 15.41
C PHE A 8 -29.11 -14.38 13.95
N TRP A 9 -28.75 -15.25 13.00
CA TRP A 9 -28.85 -14.97 11.56
C TRP A 9 -30.28 -14.82 11.08
N GLU A 10 -31.21 -15.62 11.59
CA GLU A 10 -32.65 -15.53 11.29
C GLU A 10 -33.23 -14.18 11.72
N LYS A 11 -32.90 -13.73 12.94
CA LYS A 11 -33.40 -12.45 13.49
C LYS A 11 -32.82 -11.24 12.76
N LYS A 12 -31.52 -11.27 12.44
CA LYS A 12 -30.82 -10.13 11.82
C LYS A 12 -30.96 -10.09 10.30
N ARG A 13 -31.36 -11.20 9.67
CA ARG A 13 -31.35 -11.41 8.21
C ARG A 13 -29.98 -11.20 7.57
N SER A 14 -28.89 -11.39 8.32
CA SER A 14 -27.52 -11.32 7.80
C SER A 14 -26.62 -12.39 8.43
N ARG A 15 -25.75 -13.00 7.61
CA ARG A 15 -24.78 -14.03 8.02
C ARG A 15 -23.49 -13.41 8.58
N GLU A 16 -23.64 -12.47 9.49
CA GLU A 16 -22.51 -11.80 10.14
C GLU A 16 -22.12 -12.51 11.42
N CYS A 17 -20.83 -12.43 11.77
CA CYS A 17 -20.39 -12.84 13.09
C CYS A 17 -21.04 -11.95 14.18
N PRO A 18 -21.67 -12.53 15.21
CA PRO A 18 -22.28 -11.74 16.29
C PRO A 18 -21.27 -10.91 17.10
N VAL A 19 -19.98 -11.28 17.04
CA VAL A 19 -18.91 -10.59 17.78
C VAL A 19 -18.24 -9.52 16.92
N CYS A 20 -17.65 -9.89 15.79
CA CYS A 20 -16.83 -8.98 14.98
C CYS A 20 -17.57 -8.35 13.79
N ARG A 21 -18.85 -8.70 13.58
CA ARG A 21 -19.75 -8.16 12.53
C ARG A 21 -19.28 -8.36 11.08
N ARG A 22 -18.18 -9.08 10.84
CA ARG A 22 -17.75 -9.46 9.48
C ARG A 22 -18.66 -10.55 8.92
N LYS A 23 -18.94 -10.46 7.62
CA LYS A 23 -19.61 -11.54 6.87
C LYS A 23 -18.62 -12.68 6.64
N SER A 24 -19.08 -13.91 6.87
CA SER A 24 -18.30 -15.10 6.53
C SER A 24 -18.32 -15.29 5.01
N SER A 25 -17.16 -15.59 4.41
CA SER A 25 -17.05 -15.98 3.00
C SER A 25 -17.46 -17.45 2.75
N ILE A 26 -17.73 -18.21 3.81
CA ILE A 26 -18.02 -19.64 3.79
C ILE A 26 -19.43 -19.86 4.35
N ASP A 27 -20.24 -20.67 3.65
CA ASP A 27 -21.63 -20.98 4.01
C ASP A 27 -21.77 -21.65 5.38
N THR A 28 -20.78 -22.45 5.77
CA THR A 28 -20.69 -23.11 7.07
C THR A 28 -19.47 -22.60 7.85
N PRO A 29 -19.66 -21.92 8.98
CA PRO A 29 -18.56 -21.49 9.83
C PRO A 29 -17.72 -22.68 10.30
N PRO A 30 -16.40 -22.51 10.48
CA PRO A 30 -15.54 -23.56 10.97
C PRO A 30 -16.00 -24.02 12.37
N LEU A 31 -16.03 -25.33 12.58
CA LEU A 31 -16.34 -25.92 13.87
C LEU A 31 -15.17 -25.70 14.83
N ASN A 32 -15.47 -25.48 16.10
CA ASN A 32 -14.45 -25.52 17.13
C ASN A 32 -14.01 -26.99 17.32
N LEU A 33 -12.90 -27.35 16.69
CA LEU A 33 -12.36 -28.71 16.74
C LEU A 33 -11.96 -29.12 18.16
N ALA A 34 -11.45 -28.20 18.98
CA ALA A 34 -11.13 -28.50 20.36
C ALA A 34 -12.37 -28.88 21.18
N LEU A 35 -13.47 -28.15 20.99
CA LEU A 35 -14.75 -28.47 21.65
C LEU A 35 -15.37 -29.77 21.11
N LYS A 36 -15.29 -29.99 19.79
CA LYS A 36 -15.74 -31.24 19.17
C LYS A 36 -14.96 -32.42 19.75
N ASN A 37 -13.63 -32.33 19.78
CA ASN A 37 -12.76 -33.37 20.31
C ASN A 37 -13.07 -33.63 21.79
N LEU A 38 -13.27 -32.58 22.61
CA LEU A 38 -13.66 -32.75 24.02
C LEU A 38 -15.02 -33.45 24.19
N CYS A 39 -16.01 -33.10 23.37
CA CYS A 39 -17.30 -33.78 23.36
C CYS A 39 -17.17 -35.24 22.90
N GLU A 40 -16.35 -35.52 21.89
CA GLU A 40 -16.06 -36.87 21.41
C GLU A 40 -15.31 -37.69 22.46
N THR A 41 -14.31 -37.12 23.14
CA THR A 41 -13.61 -37.75 24.27
C THR A 41 -14.58 -38.04 25.42
N PHE A 42 -15.49 -37.11 25.74
CA PHE A 42 -16.50 -37.33 26.77
C PHE A 42 -17.51 -38.43 26.39
N LEU A 43 -17.90 -38.50 25.11
CA LEU A 43 -18.75 -39.57 24.59
C LEU A 43 -18.01 -40.92 24.56
N GLN A 44 -16.71 -40.93 24.24
CA GLN A 44 -15.84 -42.10 24.28
C GLN A 44 -15.65 -42.62 25.71
N ASP A 45 -15.43 -41.72 26.68
CA ASP A 45 -15.29 -42.07 28.10
C ASP A 45 -16.63 -42.61 28.67
N ARG A 46 -17.76 -42.11 28.14
CA ARG A 46 -19.10 -42.64 28.44
C ARG A 46 -19.37 -43.99 27.77
N SER A 47 -18.92 -44.20 26.52
CA SER A 47 -19.06 -45.48 25.82
C SER A 47 -18.15 -46.56 26.39
N GLN A 48 -16.97 -46.22 26.91
CA GLN A 48 -16.09 -47.18 27.60
C GLN A 48 -16.72 -47.76 28.87
N ARG A 49 -17.69 -47.06 29.48
CA ARG A 49 -18.41 -47.54 30.68
C ARG A 49 -19.66 -48.37 30.34
N SER A 50 -20.06 -48.49 29.08
CA SER A 50 -21.24 -49.23 28.64
C SER A 50 -21.00 -49.92 27.30
N SER A 51 -20.90 -51.26 27.31
CA SER A 51 -20.65 -52.21 26.20
C SER A 51 -19.22 -52.19 25.63
N SER A 52 -18.46 -53.28 25.81
CA SER A 52 -18.37 -54.39 24.83
C SER A 52 -17.93 -53.85 23.47
N GLU A 53 -16.72 -54.22 23.06
CA GLU A 53 -16.15 -53.96 21.74
C GLU A 53 -17.27 -53.95 20.68
N SER A 54 -17.38 -52.86 19.93
CA SER A 54 -18.15 -52.84 18.70
C SER A 54 -17.45 -53.75 17.70
N GLU A 55 -17.57 -55.06 17.92
CA GLU A 55 -17.04 -56.10 17.06
C GLU A 55 -17.83 -56.04 15.77
N THR A 56 -17.15 -55.67 14.68
CA THR A 56 -17.75 -55.71 13.36
C THR A 56 -17.93 -57.19 12.99
N ILE A 57 -19.19 -57.63 12.99
CA ILE A 57 -19.58 -59.00 12.71
C ILE A 57 -19.91 -59.13 11.22
N CYS A 58 -19.51 -60.24 10.60
CA CYS A 58 -19.87 -60.56 9.23
C CYS A 58 -21.37 -60.83 9.12
N SER A 59 -22.09 -60.04 8.33
CA SER A 59 -23.54 -60.20 8.15
C SER A 59 -23.98 -61.56 7.58
N LEU A 60 -23.08 -62.29 6.91
CA LEU A 60 -23.37 -63.59 6.29
C LEU A 60 -23.13 -64.77 7.24
N HIS A 61 -22.11 -64.67 8.09
CA HIS A 61 -21.65 -65.80 8.91
C HIS A 61 -21.79 -65.56 10.40
N SER A 62 -22.21 -64.35 10.81
CA SER A 62 -22.26 -63.92 12.21
C SER A 62 -20.93 -64.08 12.97
N GLU A 63 -19.82 -64.12 12.23
CA GLU A 63 -18.46 -64.28 12.73
C GLU A 63 -17.69 -62.96 12.76
N LYS A 64 -16.76 -62.81 13.71
CA LYS A 64 -15.95 -61.59 13.84
C LYS A 64 -15.12 -61.37 12.57
N LEU A 65 -15.17 -60.15 12.02
CA LEU A 65 -14.30 -59.75 10.92
C LEU A 65 -12.89 -59.53 11.48
N LYS A 66 -11.95 -60.39 11.10
CA LYS A 66 -10.55 -60.36 11.58
C LYS A 66 -9.53 -60.27 10.46
N LEU A 67 -9.95 -60.55 9.23
CA LEU A 67 -9.09 -60.57 8.04
C LEU A 67 -9.53 -59.47 7.07
N PHE A 68 -8.60 -58.93 6.32
CA PHE A 68 -8.84 -58.00 5.22
C PHE A 68 -8.48 -58.70 3.91
N CYS A 69 -9.43 -58.76 2.97
CA CYS A 69 -9.17 -59.27 1.63
C CYS A 69 -8.50 -58.16 0.81
N LEU A 70 -7.27 -58.40 0.33
CA LEU A 70 -6.50 -57.41 -0.41
C LEU A 70 -7.05 -57.17 -1.82
N ASP A 71 -7.59 -58.22 -2.45
CA ASP A 71 -8.13 -58.15 -3.82
C ASP A 71 -9.49 -57.41 -3.85
N ASP A 72 -10.36 -57.67 -2.87
CA ASP A 72 -11.69 -57.07 -2.79
C ASP A 72 -11.78 -55.82 -1.89
N GLN A 73 -10.66 -55.43 -1.27
CA GLN A 73 -10.53 -54.28 -0.35
C GLN A 73 -11.62 -54.20 0.73
N GLN A 74 -11.95 -55.34 1.35
CA GLN A 74 -13.00 -55.42 2.36
C GLN A 74 -12.63 -56.31 3.55
N PRO A 75 -13.11 -56.00 4.77
CA PRO A 75 -12.96 -56.88 5.91
C PRO A 75 -13.84 -58.12 5.74
N VAL A 76 -13.28 -59.28 6.03
CA VAL A 76 -13.92 -60.58 5.92
C VAL A 76 -13.71 -61.39 7.21
N CYS A 77 -14.64 -62.31 7.49
CA CYS A 77 -14.47 -63.28 8.58
C CYS A 77 -13.65 -64.48 8.07
N VAL A 78 -13.22 -65.32 9.01
CA VAL A 78 -12.44 -66.54 8.70
C VAL A 78 -13.20 -67.51 7.80
N VAL A 79 -14.53 -67.54 7.89
CA VAL A 79 -15.38 -68.40 7.04
C VAL A 79 -15.47 -67.86 5.60
N CYS A 80 -15.51 -66.53 5.43
CA CYS A 80 -15.49 -65.93 4.10
C CYS A 80 -14.20 -66.25 3.33
N ARG A 81 -13.05 -66.32 4.01
CA ARG A 81 -11.76 -66.65 3.39
C ARG A 81 -11.80 -67.96 2.61
N ASP A 82 -12.42 -68.98 3.20
CA ASP A 82 -12.47 -70.35 2.65
C ASP A 82 -13.68 -70.55 1.72
N SER A 83 -14.47 -69.50 1.49
CA SER A 83 -15.60 -69.53 0.56
C SER A 83 -15.14 -69.50 -0.90
N ARG A 84 -15.95 -70.08 -1.79
CA ARG A 84 -15.68 -70.07 -3.24
C ARG A 84 -15.50 -68.66 -3.82
N LYS A 85 -16.13 -67.65 -3.20
CA LYS A 85 -16.07 -66.24 -3.59
C LYS A 85 -14.65 -65.67 -3.48
N HIS A 86 -13.83 -66.24 -2.61
CA HIS A 86 -12.53 -65.73 -2.21
C HIS A 86 -11.38 -66.70 -2.57
N THR A 87 -11.65 -67.63 -3.50
CA THR A 87 -10.68 -68.64 -3.94
C THR A 87 -9.47 -67.95 -4.58
N ASN A 88 -8.26 -68.23 -4.08
CA ASN A 88 -6.99 -67.64 -4.50
C ASN A 88 -6.79 -66.13 -4.18
N HIS A 89 -7.66 -65.52 -3.38
CA HIS A 89 -7.44 -64.14 -2.92
C HIS A 89 -6.37 -64.11 -1.81
N LYS A 90 -5.72 -62.96 -1.66
CA LYS A 90 -4.74 -62.71 -0.59
C LYS A 90 -5.42 -62.02 0.59
N PHE A 91 -5.01 -62.42 1.79
CA PHE A 91 -5.56 -61.93 3.05
C PHE A 91 -4.44 -61.52 3.97
N CYS A 92 -4.69 -60.49 4.77
CA CYS A 92 -3.90 -60.14 5.94
C CYS A 92 -4.83 -59.91 7.14
N PRO A 93 -4.34 -60.03 8.38
CA PRO A 93 -5.07 -59.53 9.55
C PRO A 93 -5.45 -58.06 9.39
N ILE A 94 -6.63 -57.68 9.87
CA ILE A 94 -7.10 -56.28 9.78
C ILE A 94 -6.12 -55.34 10.49
N ASP A 95 -5.55 -55.76 11.63
CA ASP A 95 -4.58 -54.97 12.38
C ASP A 95 -3.33 -54.67 11.54
N GLU A 96 -2.83 -55.65 10.77
CA GLU A 96 -1.68 -55.50 9.87
C GLU A 96 -2.02 -54.61 8.67
N ALA A 97 -3.20 -54.77 8.08
CA ALA A 97 -3.69 -53.91 6.99
C ALA A 97 -3.79 -52.44 7.44
N VAL A 98 -4.36 -52.20 8.62
CA VAL A 98 -4.49 -50.86 9.18
C VAL A 98 -3.12 -50.25 9.42
N THR A 99 -2.15 -50.99 9.96
CA THR A 99 -0.79 -50.48 10.15
C THR A 99 -0.09 -50.14 8.84
N ASP A 100 -0.16 -51.01 7.82
CA ASP A 100 0.53 -50.78 6.54
C ASP A 100 -0.09 -49.62 5.76
N PHE A 101 -1.41 -49.57 5.64
CA PHE A 101 -2.12 -48.45 5.00
C PHE A 101 -1.94 -47.14 5.78
N SER A 102 -1.97 -47.20 7.11
CA SER A 102 -1.71 -46.03 7.96
C SER A 102 -0.29 -45.51 7.78
N MET A 103 0.72 -46.39 7.73
CA MET A 103 2.12 -46.00 7.56
C MET A 103 2.35 -45.35 6.19
N GLN A 104 1.83 -45.95 5.12
CA GLN A 104 1.90 -45.36 3.78
C GLN A 104 1.18 -44.01 3.67
N CYS A 105 0.01 -43.87 4.31
CA CYS A 105 -0.72 -42.60 4.36
C CYS A 105 0.04 -41.53 5.15
N VAL A 106 0.70 -41.89 6.25
CA VAL A 106 1.52 -40.98 7.05
C VAL A 106 2.70 -40.48 6.22
N ASP A 107 3.40 -41.36 5.49
CA ASP A 107 4.54 -40.98 4.65
C ASP A 107 4.12 -40.03 3.52
N LEU A 108 3.05 -40.37 2.78
CA LEU A 108 2.52 -39.52 1.70
C LEU A 108 2.07 -38.16 2.22
N PHE A 109 1.43 -38.13 3.39
CA PHE A 109 1.01 -36.89 4.03
C PHE A 109 2.20 -36.06 4.49
N GLN A 110 3.23 -36.70 5.06
CA GLN A 110 4.45 -36.05 5.50
C GLN A 110 5.21 -35.45 4.32
N GLU A 111 5.29 -36.13 3.17
CA GLU A 111 5.88 -35.59 1.94
C GLU A 111 5.12 -34.37 1.40
N LYS A 112 3.78 -34.44 1.38
CA LYS A 112 2.93 -33.30 0.99
C LYS A 112 3.14 -32.09 1.91
N LEU A 113 3.21 -32.32 3.22
CA LEU A 113 3.50 -31.27 4.19
C LEU A 113 4.89 -30.67 4.01
N LYS A 114 5.92 -31.49 3.81
CA LYS A 114 7.30 -31.02 3.53
C LYS A 114 7.34 -30.15 2.27
N THR A 115 6.64 -30.57 1.22
CA THR A 115 6.57 -29.83 -0.05
C THR A 115 5.83 -28.49 0.13
N ALA A 116 4.68 -28.50 0.81
CA ALA A 116 3.94 -27.28 1.10
C ALA A 116 4.74 -26.32 1.99
N LEU A 117 5.46 -26.83 2.99
CA LEU A 117 6.32 -26.04 3.86
C LEU A 117 7.43 -25.35 3.06
N LYS A 118 8.10 -26.07 2.16
CA LYS A 118 9.15 -25.52 1.30
C LYS A 118 8.63 -24.39 0.42
N LEU A 119 7.45 -24.57 -0.21
CA LEU A 119 6.82 -23.54 -1.02
C LEU A 119 6.49 -22.28 -0.20
N LEU A 120 6.03 -22.44 1.03
CA LEU A 120 5.73 -21.32 1.92
C LEU A 120 7.00 -20.58 2.36
N GLN A 121 8.10 -21.29 2.61
CA GLN A 121 9.41 -20.70 2.91
C GLN A 121 9.96 -19.90 1.73
N GLU A 122 9.84 -20.43 0.51
CA GLU A 122 10.25 -19.72 -0.71
C GLU A 122 9.41 -18.44 -0.93
N LYS A 123 8.09 -18.51 -0.73
CA LYS A 123 7.22 -17.34 -0.80
C LYS A 123 7.55 -16.29 0.27
N LEU A 124 7.86 -16.72 1.49
CA LEU A 124 8.25 -15.82 2.56
C LEU A 124 9.52 -15.04 2.17
N LYS A 125 10.54 -15.73 1.63
CA LYS A 125 11.77 -15.10 1.16
C LYS A 125 11.50 -14.04 0.08
N ILE A 126 10.64 -14.37 -0.90
CA ILE A 126 10.24 -13.39 -1.95
C ILE A 126 9.57 -12.17 -1.33
N PHE A 127 8.71 -12.35 -0.32
CA PHE A 127 8.06 -11.22 0.36
C PHE A 127 9.04 -10.37 1.15
N GLU A 128 10.05 -10.97 1.79
CA GLU A 128 11.12 -10.24 2.47
C GLU A 128 11.96 -9.41 1.49
N ASP A 129 12.35 -10.00 0.36
CA ASP A 129 13.09 -9.32 -0.71
C ASP A 129 12.25 -8.17 -1.31
N CYS A 130 10.97 -8.41 -1.61
CA CYS A 130 10.06 -7.37 -2.09
C CYS A 130 9.91 -6.23 -1.09
N LYS A 131 9.76 -6.54 0.21
CA LYS A 131 9.64 -5.54 1.27
C LYS A 131 10.89 -4.65 1.33
N LEU A 132 12.08 -5.24 1.25
CA LEU A 132 13.33 -4.49 1.24
C LEU A 132 13.40 -3.57 0.01
N ASN A 133 13.13 -4.09 -1.18
CA ASN A 133 13.15 -3.32 -2.43
C ASN A 133 12.14 -2.15 -2.42
N TRP A 134 10.93 -2.38 -1.91
CA TRP A 134 9.92 -1.33 -1.77
C TRP A 134 10.34 -0.26 -0.76
N SER A 135 10.96 -0.64 0.35
CA SER A 135 11.47 0.32 1.34
C SER A 135 12.58 1.21 0.76
N GLN A 136 13.50 0.62 -0.01
CA GLN A 136 14.56 1.37 -0.71
C GLN A 136 13.99 2.31 -1.77
N THR A 137 12.99 1.84 -2.52
CA THR A 137 12.31 2.65 -3.55
C THR A 137 11.60 3.85 -2.92
N ALA A 138 10.90 3.64 -1.79
CA ALA A 138 10.24 4.72 -1.06
C ALA A 138 11.22 5.79 -0.56
N GLU A 139 12.38 5.36 -0.03
CA GLU A 139 13.43 6.29 0.40
C GLU A 139 14.02 7.07 -0.78
N HIS A 140 14.26 6.40 -1.91
CA HIS A 140 14.73 7.06 -3.12
C HIS A 140 13.74 8.10 -3.64
N ILE A 141 12.43 7.80 -3.64
CA ILE A 141 11.37 8.75 -4.02
C ILE A 141 11.43 10.00 -3.12
N LYS A 142 11.61 9.81 -1.81
CA LYS A 142 11.72 10.92 -0.85
C LYS A 142 12.95 11.80 -1.13
N ILE A 143 14.12 11.19 -1.26
CA ILE A 143 15.38 11.91 -1.55
C ILE A 143 15.28 12.66 -2.89
N GLN A 144 14.71 12.01 -3.91
CA GLN A 144 14.53 12.62 -5.23
C GLN A 144 13.58 13.84 -5.17
N ALA A 145 12.50 13.75 -4.40
CA ALA A 145 11.56 14.85 -4.22
C ALA A 145 12.24 16.05 -3.53
N GLU A 146 12.94 15.82 -2.42
CA GLU A 146 13.69 16.86 -1.68
C GLU A 146 14.77 17.51 -2.56
N HIS A 147 15.52 16.69 -3.32
CA HIS A 147 16.52 17.20 -4.25
C HIS A 147 15.89 18.07 -5.35
N THR A 148 14.80 17.60 -5.96
CA THR A 148 14.10 18.33 -7.02
C THR A 148 13.53 19.65 -6.50
N GLU A 149 12.93 19.65 -5.31
CA GLU A 149 12.44 20.85 -4.66
C GLU A 149 13.55 21.87 -4.43
N HIS A 150 14.73 21.42 -3.96
CA HIS A 150 15.89 22.28 -3.78
C HIS A 150 16.36 22.91 -5.10
N GLN A 151 16.43 22.13 -6.18
CA GLN A 151 16.81 22.64 -7.50
C GLN A 151 15.81 23.69 -8.01
N ILE A 152 14.51 23.44 -7.87
CA ILE A 152 13.46 24.41 -8.23
C ILE A 152 13.69 25.72 -7.47
N LYS A 153 13.82 25.66 -6.14
CA LYS A 153 14.07 26.86 -5.31
C LYS A 153 15.32 27.61 -5.75
N LYS A 154 16.40 26.89 -6.05
CA LYS A 154 17.67 27.48 -6.50
C LYS A 154 17.54 28.22 -7.84
N GLU A 155 16.85 27.63 -8.82
CA GLU A 155 16.63 28.28 -10.12
C GLU A 155 15.73 29.52 -9.99
N PHE A 156 14.70 29.46 -9.13
CA PHE A 156 13.87 30.63 -8.86
C PHE A 156 14.62 31.75 -8.14
N GLU A 157 15.54 31.45 -7.20
CA GLU A 157 16.36 32.48 -6.56
C GLU A 157 17.26 33.21 -7.57
N LYS A 158 17.84 32.48 -8.53
CA LYS A 158 18.60 33.11 -9.63
C LYS A 158 17.71 34.04 -10.46
N LEU A 159 16.48 33.63 -10.75
CA LEU A 159 15.53 34.46 -11.49
C LEU A 159 15.14 35.72 -10.69
N TYR A 160 14.88 35.60 -9.39
CA TYR A 160 14.61 36.76 -8.54
C TYR A 160 15.80 37.72 -8.48
N GLN A 161 17.02 37.20 -8.37
CA GLN A 161 18.22 38.03 -8.38
C GLN A 161 18.35 38.78 -9.72
N PHE A 162 18.20 38.08 -10.84
CA PHE A 162 18.20 38.69 -12.17
C PHE A 162 17.17 39.82 -12.28
N LEU A 163 15.93 39.60 -11.82
CA LEU A 163 14.87 40.61 -11.87
C LEU A 163 15.19 41.82 -11.01
N ARG A 164 15.78 41.62 -9.81
CA ARG A 164 16.23 42.72 -8.95
C ARG A 164 17.32 43.55 -9.63
N ASP A 165 18.30 42.88 -10.23
CA ASP A 165 19.42 43.55 -10.91
C ASP A 165 18.94 44.33 -12.12
N GLU A 166 18.07 43.75 -12.95
CA GLU A 166 17.46 44.41 -14.11
C GLU A 166 16.60 45.61 -13.70
N GLN A 167 15.81 45.49 -12.63
CA GLN A 167 15.02 46.60 -12.10
C GLN A 167 15.93 47.75 -11.63
N ALA A 168 16.98 47.44 -10.87
CA ALA A 168 17.93 48.43 -10.38
C ALA A 168 18.66 49.15 -11.52
N ALA A 169 19.05 48.41 -12.57
CA ALA A 169 19.69 48.97 -13.76
C ALA A 169 18.76 49.94 -14.50
N ARG A 170 17.48 49.57 -14.70
CA ARG A 170 16.48 50.44 -15.36
C ARG A 170 16.20 51.71 -14.57
N ILE A 171 16.07 51.60 -13.25
CA ILE A 171 15.87 52.78 -12.39
C ILE A 171 17.09 53.69 -12.46
N ARG A 172 18.31 53.14 -12.47
CA ARG A 172 19.54 53.93 -12.59
C ARG A 172 19.58 54.68 -13.93
N ALA A 173 19.32 54.01 -15.04
CA ALA A 173 19.28 54.63 -16.36
C ALA A 173 18.27 55.78 -16.42
N LEU A 174 17.08 55.58 -15.83
CA LEU A 174 16.06 56.64 -15.73
C LEU A 174 16.55 57.85 -14.93
N ARG A 175 17.25 57.64 -13.80
CA ARG A 175 17.79 58.73 -12.98
C ARG A 175 18.91 59.49 -13.69
N GLU A 176 19.77 58.79 -14.43
CA GLU A 176 20.80 59.41 -15.25
C GLU A 176 20.18 60.27 -16.36
N GLU A 177 19.14 59.76 -17.03
CA GLU A 177 18.39 60.51 -18.04
C GLU A 177 17.69 61.76 -17.44
N GLU A 178 17.08 61.61 -16.27
CA GLU A 178 16.46 62.72 -15.51
C GLU A 178 17.47 63.82 -15.21
N GLU A 179 18.64 63.46 -14.66
CA GLU A 179 19.69 64.41 -14.30
C GLU A 179 20.24 65.13 -15.54
N GLN A 180 20.52 64.40 -16.61
CA GLN A 180 20.98 64.99 -17.87
C GLN A 180 19.98 66.00 -18.44
N LYS A 181 18.69 65.65 -18.47
CA LYS A 181 17.63 66.56 -18.95
C LYS A 181 17.48 67.78 -18.04
N SER A 182 17.53 67.58 -16.72
CA SER A 182 17.46 68.65 -15.72
C SER A 182 18.61 69.64 -15.91
N GLN A 183 19.83 69.13 -16.06
CA GLN A 183 21.03 69.95 -16.27
C GLN A 183 20.95 70.73 -17.59
N MET A 184 20.54 70.09 -18.69
CA MET A 184 20.32 70.78 -19.96
C MET A 184 19.29 71.92 -19.83
N MET A 185 18.22 71.72 -19.05
CA MET A 185 17.23 72.77 -18.84
C MET A 185 17.76 73.92 -18.00
N LYS A 186 18.57 73.66 -16.96
CA LYS A 186 19.25 74.71 -16.18
C LYS A 186 20.12 75.58 -17.07
N GLU A 187 20.95 74.97 -17.92
CA GLU A 187 21.82 75.69 -18.86
C GLU A 187 21.03 76.56 -19.85
N LYS A 188 19.90 76.06 -20.35
CA LYS A 188 18.99 76.84 -21.21
C LYS A 188 18.39 78.04 -20.48
N ILE A 189 17.96 77.86 -19.23
CA ILE A 189 17.42 78.95 -18.39
C ILE A 189 18.50 80.00 -18.12
N GLU A 190 19.72 79.58 -17.76
CA GLU A 190 20.85 80.48 -17.53
C GLU A 190 21.23 81.28 -18.78
N LYS A 191 21.18 80.66 -19.96
CA LYS A 191 21.37 81.37 -21.23
C LYS A 191 20.27 82.40 -21.45
N LEU A 192 19.01 82.01 -21.30
CA LEU A 192 17.87 82.91 -21.50
C LEU A 192 17.91 84.10 -20.53
N ASN A 193 18.31 83.89 -19.27
CA ASN A 193 18.49 84.97 -18.30
C ASN A 193 19.59 85.96 -18.73
N ARG A 194 20.71 85.47 -19.29
CA ARG A 194 21.76 86.35 -19.84
C ARG A 194 21.25 87.17 -21.01
N ASP A 195 20.51 86.55 -21.91
CA ASP A 195 19.90 87.22 -23.06
C ASP A 195 18.88 88.29 -22.61
N MET A 196 18.06 88.00 -21.59
CA MET A 196 17.12 88.95 -20.98
C MET A 196 17.83 90.15 -20.35
N SER A 197 18.93 89.93 -19.61
CA SER A 197 19.71 91.03 -19.01
C SER A 197 20.32 91.92 -20.10
N SER A 198 20.94 91.33 -21.12
CA SER A 198 21.50 92.06 -22.27
C SER A 198 20.45 92.90 -23.00
N LEU A 199 19.27 92.32 -23.25
CA LEU A 199 18.16 93.03 -23.87
C LEU A 199 17.63 94.17 -22.98
N SER A 200 17.53 93.95 -21.66
CA SER A 200 17.11 94.97 -20.71
C SER A 200 18.10 96.14 -20.64
N ASP A 201 19.41 95.86 -20.70
CA ASP A 201 20.44 96.89 -20.74
C ASP A 201 20.38 97.69 -22.06
N THR A 202 20.12 97.01 -23.18
CA THR A 202 19.92 97.65 -24.49
C THR A 202 18.70 98.56 -24.48
N ILE A 203 17.56 98.08 -23.97
CA ILE A 203 16.32 98.88 -23.83
C ILE A 203 16.61 100.13 -23.00
N ARG A 204 17.27 99.99 -21.85
CA ARG A 204 17.62 101.12 -20.97
C ARG A 204 18.51 102.15 -21.69
N ALA A 205 19.54 101.70 -22.41
CA ALA A 205 20.41 102.60 -23.17
C ALA A 205 19.65 103.37 -24.26
N THR A 206 18.77 102.69 -25.01
CA THR A 206 17.93 103.33 -26.03
C THR A 206 16.93 104.32 -25.41
N GLU A 207 16.31 104.00 -24.27
CA GLU A 207 15.43 104.92 -23.55
C GLU A 207 16.17 106.17 -23.00
N GLU A 208 17.46 106.05 -22.68
CA GLU A 208 18.31 107.17 -22.28
C GLU A 208 18.68 108.06 -23.48
N GLU A 209 19.02 107.48 -24.63
CA GLU A 209 19.29 108.23 -25.87
C GLU A 209 18.05 109.01 -26.34
N ILE A 210 16.87 108.39 -26.37
CA ILE A 210 15.61 109.08 -26.75
C ILE A 210 15.35 110.28 -25.84
N ARG A 211 15.56 110.14 -24.53
CA ARG A 211 15.40 111.25 -23.58
C ARG A 211 16.42 112.36 -23.77
N ALA A 212 17.66 112.03 -24.13
CA ALA A 212 18.71 113.02 -24.37
C ALA A 212 18.42 113.85 -25.64
N GLU A 213 17.88 113.22 -26.68
CA GLU A 213 17.45 113.92 -27.89
C GLU A 213 16.31 114.91 -27.61
N ASP A 214 15.29 114.53 -26.82
CA ASP A 214 14.18 115.41 -26.42
C ASP A 214 14.65 116.67 -25.64
N VAL A 215 15.77 116.60 -24.92
CA VAL A 215 16.36 117.75 -24.18
C VAL A 215 17.20 118.65 -25.09
N SER A 216 17.71 118.14 -26.21
CA SER A 216 18.54 118.89 -27.15
C SER A 216 17.75 119.75 -28.16
N PHE A 217 16.43 119.51 -28.28
CA PHE A 217 15.52 120.26 -29.16
C PHE A 217 14.73 121.39 -28.45
N LEU A 218 14.96 121.62 -27.14
CA LEU A 218 14.42 122.74 -26.36
C LEU A 218 15.45 123.86 -26.17
#